data_AF-A0A9P8FLR3-F1
#
_entry.id   AF-A0A9P8FLR3-F1
#
_cell.length_a   1.000
_cell.length_b   1.000
_cell.length_c   1.000
_cell.angle_alpha   90.00
_cell.angle_beta   90.00
_cell.angle_gamma   90.00
#
_symmetry.space_group_name_H-M   'P 1'
#
loop_
_entity.id
_entity.type
_entity.pdbx_description
1 polymer ?
#
loop_
_entity_poly.entity_id
_entity_poly.type
_entity_poly.pdbx_seq_one_letter_code
_entity_poly.pdbx_strand_id
1 'polypeptide(L)'
;LVQQADDLQKLEQGCKGVVEKVADSLKNILEGDEDKIADQKNVNDKPVDHYLQSFQWNKVKYRADKPISELVDMLQKDIASIDNDVKSKFNQYNSTKTSLASALRSRTGNLSQKSLTSVVNPNNLLAPDASEYLQQHLIAVPKNQVKDYLQSYESLCPMVVPRSSQELAKDDEFSLFAVTVFKKHSAEFIHKVRERRWTPREWKFTEGGREAEEREQKKLENDERRVWGEALRLGRTGYSDAVMAWIHVLALRVFVETVLRYGLPLSFVCGLVKTDKKVVEKVKKNLDGAYSHLGGNAFGRDKKGRVTKDDAQTANELQATGHAGGEDYNAYVYYQFEIA
;
A
#
# COMPACT_ATOMS: atom_id res chain seq x y z
N LEU A 1 -24.01 -27.47 2.32
CA LEU A 1 -22.89 -27.91 1.46
C LEU A 1 -22.82 -27.10 0.17
N VAL A 2 -23.83 -27.10 -0.71
CA VAL A 2 -23.79 -26.28 -1.95
C VAL A 2 -23.53 -24.79 -1.67
N GLN A 3 -24.35 -24.17 -0.82
CA GLN A 3 -24.12 -22.77 -0.39
C GLN A 3 -22.71 -22.54 0.19
N GLN A 4 -22.21 -23.51 0.97
CA GLN A 4 -20.89 -23.41 1.59
C GLN A 4 -19.76 -23.50 0.54
N ALA A 5 -19.96 -24.21 -0.57
CA ALA A 5 -19.01 -24.25 -1.67
C ALA A 5 -18.86 -22.86 -2.33
N ASP A 6 -19.99 -22.18 -2.58
CA ASP A 6 -20.01 -20.82 -3.13
C ASP A 6 -19.35 -19.81 -2.17
N ASP A 7 -19.67 -19.90 -0.88
CA ASP A 7 -19.09 -19.01 0.14
C ASP A 7 -17.58 -19.23 0.28
N LEU A 8 -17.13 -20.49 0.26
CA LEU A 8 -15.71 -20.82 0.29
C LEU A 8 -14.96 -20.36 -0.97
N GLN A 9 -15.59 -20.38 -2.16
CA GLN A 9 -14.99 -19.83 -3.37
C GLN A 9 -14.76 -18.31 -3.24
N LYS A 10 -15.76 -17.56 -2.76
CA LYS A 10 -15.60 -16.12 -2.51
C LYS A 10 -14.52 -15.85 -1.47
N LEU A 11 -14.50 -16.64 -0.40
CA LEU A 11 -13.50 -16.51 0.66
C LEU A 11 -12.09 -16.82 0.16
N GLU A 12 -11.92 -17.83 -0.70
CA GLU A 12 -10.63 -18.18 -1.31
C GLU A 12 -10.06 -17.02 -2.15
N GLN A 13 -10.89 -16.41 -2.98
CA GLN A 13 -10.50 -15.21 -3.75
C GLN A 13 -10.15 -14.03 -2.82
N GLY A 14 -10.90 -13.87 -1.72
CA GLY A 14 -10.58 -12.90 -0.68
C GLY A 14 -9.22 -13.15 -0.03
N CYS A 15 -8.92 -14.40 0.32
CA CYS A 15 -7.63 -14.79 0.90
C CYS A 15 -6.47 -14.47 -0.05
N LYS A 16 -6.60 -14.90 -1.32
CA LYS A 16 -5.61 -14.63 -2.37
C LYS A 16 -5.35 -13.12 -2.50
N GLY A 17 -6.43 -12.34 -2.60
CA GLY A 17 -6.32 -10.88 -2.71
C GLY A 17 -5.65 -10.22 -1.50
N VAL A 18 -5.82 -10.75 -0.29
CA VAL A 18 -5.10 -10.26 0.90
C VAL A 18 -3.63 -10.64 0.85
N VAL A 19 -3.29 -11.90 0.52
CA VAL A 19 -1.89 -12.34 0.38
C VAL A 19 -1.14 -11.49 -0.64
N GLU A 20 -1.73 -11.24 -1.82
CA GLU A 20 -1.16 -10.40 -2.87
C GLU A 20 -0.96 -8.95 -2.40
N LYS A 21 -1.96 -8.32 -1.76
CA LYS A 21 -1.83 -6.96 -1.22
C LYS A 21 -0.75 -6.84 -0.14
N VAL A 22 -0.62 -7.84 0.72
CA VAL A 22 0.40 -7.85 1.77
C VAL A 22 1.79 -8.02 1.13
N ALA A 23 1.91 -8.91 0.15
CA ALA A 23 3.14 -9.09 -0.63
C ALA A 23 3.55 -7.79 -1.35
N ASP A 24 2.60 -7.08 -1.97
CA ASP A 24 2.86 -5.79 -2.61
C ASP A 24 3.25 -4.70 -1.61
N SER A 25 2.62 -4.68 -0.44
CA SER A 25 2.99 -3.78 0.65
C SER A 25 4.43 -4.02 1.12
N LEU A 26 4.82 -5.29 1.31
CA LEU A 26 6.20 -5.69 1.62
C LEU A 26 7.18 -5.28 0.50
N LYS A 27 6.80 -5.46 -0.76
CA LYS A 27 7.60 -5.02 -1.91
C LYS A 27 7.85 -3.51 -1.90
N ASN A 28 6.82 -2.72 -1.58
CA ASN A 28 6.91 -1.27 -1.55
C ASN A 28 7.78 -0.73 -0.40
N ILE A 29 7.69 -1.33 0.80
CA ILE A 29 8.52 -0.90 1.96
C ILE A 29 9.99 -1.33 1.84
N LEU A 30 10.26 -2.39 1.07
CA LEU A 30 11.60 -2.89 0.76
C LEU A 30 12.16 -2.36 -0.56
N GLU A 31 11.47 -1.40 -1.18
CA GLU A 31 11.92 -0.71 -2.41
C GLU A 31 12.21 -1.65 -3.59
N GLY A 32 11.55 -2.82 -3.63
CA GLY A 32 11.70 -3.79 -4.72
C GLY A 32 12.95 -4.69 -4.64
N ASP A 33 13.65 -4.71 -3.50
CA ASP A 33 14.76 -5.64 -3.25
C ASP A 33 14.25 -7.08 -3.12
N GLU A 34 14.32 -7.84 -4.21
CA GLU A 34 13.73 -9.18 -4.32
C GLU A 34 14.31 -10.18 -3.29
N ASP A 35 15.59 -10.05 -2.91
CA ASP A 35 16.21 -10.92 -1.91
C ASP A 35 15.63 -10.66 -0.52
N LYS A 36 15.51 -9.38 -0.13
CA LYS A 36 14.87 -9.02 1.15
C LYS A 36 13.39 -9.37 1.17
N ILE A 37 12.71 -9.25 0.03
CA ILE A 37 11.29 -9.60 -0.09
C ILE A 37 11.11 -11.11 0.13
N ALA A 38 11.96 -11.94 -0.48
CA ALA A 38 11.94 -13.38 -0.29
C ALA A 38 12.15 -13.76 1.19
N ASP A 39 13.03 -13.06 1.90
CA ASP A 39 13.24 -13.26 3.34
C ASP A 39 12.01 -12.91 4.22
N GLN A 40 11.15 -12.00 3.75
CA GLN A 40 9.92 -11.65 4.48
C GLN A 40 8.71 -12.50 4.09
N LYS A 41 8.68 -13.10 2.89
CA LYS A 41 7.60 -13.96 2.40
C LYS A 41 7.74 -15.39 2.93
N ASN A 42 7.76 -15.52 4.25
CA ASN A 42 7.89 -16.78 4.96
C ASN A 42 6.64 -17.08 5.79
N VAL A 43 6.33 -18.36 5.98
CA VAL A 43 5.25 -18.85 6.83
C VAL A 43 5.86 -19.54 8.05
N ASN A 44 5.57 -19.03 9.25
CA ASN A 44 6.20 -19.49 10.50
C ASN A 44 7.74 -19.59 10.40
N ASP A 45 8.36 -18.55 9.85
CA ASP A 45 9.82 -18.43 9.65
C ASP A 45 10.44 -19.51 8.75
N LYS A 46 9.61 -20.18 7.94
CA LYS A 46 10.05 -21.15 6.94
C LYS A 46 9.54 -20.75 5.56
N PRO A 47 10.21 -21.19 4.49
CA PRO A 47 9.70 -21.04 3.13
C PRO A 47 8.29 -21.61 3.01
N VAL A 48 7.43 -20.94 2.25
CA VAL A 48 6.04 -21.36 1.99
C VAL A 48 5.97 -22.83 1.56
N ASP A 49 6.90 -23.26 0.71
CA ASP A 49 7.03 -24.64 0.24
C ASP A 49 7.10 -25.67 1.37
N HIS A 50 7.88 -25.37 2.41
CA HIS A 50 7.99 -26.26 3.57
C HIS A 50 6.65 -26.33 4.31
N TYR A 51 5.96 -25.21 4.49
CA TYR A 51 4.65 -25.19 5.15
C TYR A 51 3.63 -26.05 4.38
N LEU A 52 3.60 -25.95 3.05
CA LEU A 52 2.70 -26.73 2.20
C LEU A 52 2.96 -28.23 2.28
N GLN A 53 4.22 -28.66 2.32
CA GLN A 53 4.59 -30.07 2.41
C GLN A 53 4.25 -30.70 3.78
N SER A 54 4.31 -29.90 4.84
CA SER A 54 4.03 -30.34 6.20
C SER A 54 2.70 -29.80 6.73
N PHE A 55 1.76 -29.44 5.85
CA PHE A 55 0.50 -28.83 6.26
C PHE A 55 -0.26 -29.75 7.22
N GLN A 56 -0.72 -29.17 8.32
CA GLN A 56 -1.64 -29.80 9.25
C GLN A 56 -2.75 -28.83 9.58
N TRP A 57 -3.98 -29.34 9.61
CA TRP A 57 -5.14 -28.57 10.03
C TRP A 57 -4.94 -28.04 11.46
N ASN A 58 -5.04 -26.72 11.63
CA ASN A 58 -4.91 -26.08 12.92
C ASN A 58 -6.17 -26.32 13.77
N LYS A 59 -6.19 -27.44 14.49
CA LYS A 59 -7.31 -27.86 15.35
C LYS A 59 -7.56 -26.94 16.54
N VAL A 60 -6.60 -26.09 16.92
CA VAL A 60 -6.76 -25.14 18.03
C VAL A 60 -7.52 -23.91 17.56
N LYS A 61 -7.13 -23.34 16.41
CA LYS A 61 -7.73 -22.13 15.85
C LYS A 61 -9.05 -22.43 15.13
N TYR A 62 -9.07 -23.49 14.33
CA TYR A 62 -10.23 -23.92 13.53
C TYR A 62 -10.68 -25.29 14.02
N ARG A 63 -11.48 -25.33 15.09
CA ARG A 63 -11.84 -26.62 15.71
C ARG A 63 -12.73 -27.46 14.78
N ALA A 64 -12.32 -28.70 14.53
CA ALA A 64 -12.97 -29.59 13.57
C ALA A 64 -14.34 -30.14 14.02
N ASP A 65 -14.71 -29.94 15.29
CA ASP A 65 -16.03 -30.25 15.84
C ASP A 65 -17.08 -29.18 15.48
N LYS A 66 -16.65 -28.02 14.96
CA LYS A 66 -17.54 -26.94 14.57
C LYS A 66 -18.18 -27.17 13.19
N PRO A 67 -19.42 -26.70 12.98
CA PRO A 67 -20.04 -26.69 11.66
C PRO A 67 -19.18 -25.93 10.64
N ILE A 68 -19.20 -26.38 9.38
CA ILE A 68 -18.45 -25.76 8.28
C ILE A 68 -18.79 -24.27 8.13
N SER A 69 -20.05 -23.88 8.32
CA SER A 69 -20.46 -22.47 8.28
C SER A 69 -19.75 -21.62 9.34
N GLU A 70 -19.60 -22.13 10.57
CA GLU A 70 -18.86 -21.42 11.61
C GLU A 70 -17.36 -21.32 11.27
N LEU A 71 -16.78 -22.36 10.66
CA LEU A 71 -15.40 -22.34 10.20
C LEU A 71 -15.16 -21.31 9.11
N VAL A 72 -16.09 -21.20 8.15
CA VAL A 72 -16.07 -20.18 7.10
C VAL A 72 -16.13 -18.78 7.71
N ASP A 73 -17.07 -18.54 8.63
CA ASP A 73 -17.20 -17.24 9.30
C ASP A 73 -15.95 -16.86 10.10
N MET A 74 -15.32 -17.82 10.78
CA MET A 74 -14.07 -17.60 11.52
C MET A 74 -12.92 -17.24 10.58
N LEU A 75 -12.74 -17.99 9.49
CA LEU A 75 -11.71 -17.71 8.49
C LEU A 75 -11.92 -16.37 7.79
N GLN A 76 -13.17 -16.00 7.50
CA GLN A 76 -13.50 -14.71 6.90
C GLN A 76 -13.16 -13.54 7.84
N LYS A 77 -13.48 -13.66 9.13
CA LYS A 77 -13.12 -12.65 10.14
C LYS A 77 -11.61 -12.54 10.32
N ASP A 78 -10.91 -13.68 10.36
CA ASP A 78 -9.45 -13.71 10.46
C ASP A 78 -8.78 -12.97 9.30
N ILE A 79 -9.17 -13.29 8.06
CA ILE A 79 -8.61 -12.66 6.86
C ILE A 79 -8.92 -11.16 6.83
N ALA A 80 -10.15 -10.76 7.20
CA ALA A 80 -10.51 -9.35 7.28
C ALA A 80 -9.72 -8.60 8.35
N SER A 81 -9.44 -9.23 9.51
CA SER A 81 -8.60 -8.64 10.56
C SER A 81 -7.18 -8.43 10.07
N ILE A 82 -6.59 -9.46 9.43
CA ILE A 82 -5.23 -9.40 8.88
C ILE A 82 -5.11 -8.28 7.85
N ASP A 83 -6.05 -8.18 6.90
CA ASP A 83 -6.05 -7.11 5.88
C ASP A 83 -6.11 -5.72 6.53
N ASN A 84 -6.99 -5.53 7.52
CA ASN A 84 -7.17 -4.24 8.19
C ASN A 84 -5.94 -3.84 9.02
N ASP A 85 -5.33 -4.78 9.76
CA ASP A 85 -4.17 -4.51 10.60
C ASP A 85 -2.96 -4.12 9.74
N VAL A 86 -2.68 -4.90 8.68
CA VAL A 86 -1.60 -4.58 7.74
C VAL A 86 -1.87 -3.24 7.08
N LYS A 87 -3.05 -3.04 6.48
CA LYS A 87 -3.41 -1.79 5.80
C LYS A 87 -3.28 -0.57 6.70
N SER A 88 -3.79 -0.65 7.93
CA SER A 88 -3.70 0.44 8.91
C SER A 88 -2.24 0.82 9.19
N LYS A 89 -1.38 -0.19 9.40
CA LYS A 89 0.02 0.07 9.72
C LYS A 89 0.83 0.64 8.57
N PHE A 90 0.63 0.12 7.36
CA PHE A 90 1.27 0.66 6.16
C PHE A 90 0.78 2.07 5.83
N ASN A 91 -0.49 2.39 6.07
CA ASN A 91 -0.99 3.75 5.95
C ASN A 91 -0.35 4.71 6.97
N GLN A 92 -0.17 4.26 8.22
CA GLN A 92 0.56 5.04 9.23
C GLN A 92 2.00 5.32 8.78
N TYR A 93 2.72 4.30 8.31
CA TYR A 93 4.07 4.44 7.77
C TYR A 93 4.12 5.46 6.61
N ASN A 94 3.24 5.31 5.61
CA ASN A 94 3.21 6.21 4.45
C ASN A 94 2.90 7.66 4.85
N SER A 95 2.03 7.87 5.84
CA SER A 95 1.75 9.20 6.39
C SER A 95 2.99 9.79 7.07
N THR A 96 3.66 9.05 7.96
CA THR A 96 4.88 9.50 8.63
C THR A 96 6.01 9.78 7.64
N LYS A 97 6.21 8.91 6.63
CA LYS A 97 7.18 9.11 5.55
C LYS A 97 6.91 10.40 4.77
N THR A 98 5.64 10.68 4.46
CA THR A 98 5.24 11.91 3.76
C THR A 98 5.49 13.16 4.62
N SER A 99 5.15 13.11 5.91
CA SER A 99 5.42 14.19 6.87
C SER A 99 6.92 14.46 6.99
N LEU A 100 7.75 13.42 7.09
CA LEU A 100 9.20 13.56 7.13
C LEU A 100 9.75 14.16 5.83
N ALA A 101 9.31 13.69 4.67
CA ALA A 101 9.72 14.24 3.38
C ALA A 101 9.35 15.73 3.23
N SER A 102 8.18 16.13 3.74
CA SER A 102 7.75 17.53 3.79
C SER A 102 8.65 18.38 4.70
N ALA A 103 8.95 17.89 5.91
CA ALA A 103 9.84 18.56 6.86
C ALA A 103 11.27 18.71 6.28
N LEU A 104 11.79 17.66 5.63
CA LEU A 104 13.08 17.69 4.95
C LEU A 104 13.09 18.72 3.82
N ARG A 105 12.07 18.74 2.96
CA ARG A 105 11.95 19.72 1.87
C ARG A 105 11.89 21.15 2.38
N SER A 106 11.17 21.38 3.48
CA SER A 106 11.16 22.68 4.16
C SER A 106 12.56 23.11 4.62
N ARG A 107 13.45 22.17 4.98
CA ARG A 107 14.82 22.51 5.39
C ARG A 107 15.80 22.63 4.22
N THR A 108 15.71 21.76 3.20
CA THR A 108 16.72 21.63 2.14
C THR A 108 16.34 22.29 0.81
N GLY A 109 15.11 22.79 0.67
CA GLY A 109 14.68 23.49 -0.53
C GLY A 109 15.42 24.80 -0.78
N ASN A 110 15.14 25.43 -1.92
CA ASN A 110 15.62 26.79 -2.25
C ASN A 110 14.86 27.86 -1.42
N LEU A 111 15.31 29.11 -1.43
CA LEU A 111 14.76 30.24 -0.66
C LEU A 111 13.33 30.63 -1.04
N SER A 112 12.71 30.00 -2.04
CA SER A 112 11.28 30.13 -2.31
C SER A 112 10.41 29.19 -1.47
N GLN A 113 10.97 28.06 -1.01
CA GLN A 113 10.27 27.01 -0.25
C GLN A 113 10.85 26.75 1.14
N LYS A 114 12.15 27.02 1.34
CA LYS A 114 12.89 26.76 2.57
C LYS A 114 12.33 27.53 3.76
N SER A 115 12.26 26.93 4.93
CA SER A 115 11.92 27.61 6.18
C SER A 115 12.88 28.77 6.41
N LEU A 116 12.32 29.96 6.64
CA LEU A 116 13.08 31.16 6.89
C LEU A 116 13.59 31.25 8.34
N THR A 117 13.10 30.39 9.24
CA THR A 117 13.49 30.34 10.66
C THR A 117 14.99 30.08 10.86
N SER A 118 15.62 29.37 9.93
CA SER A 118 17.07 29.08 9.97
C SER A 118 17.92 30.05 9.13
N VAL A 119 17.28 30.90 8.32
CA VAL A 119 17.92 31.77 7.32
C VAL A 119 17.94 33.22 7.77
N VAL A 120 16.86 33.67 8.39
CA VAL A 120 16.63 35.06 8.77
C VAL A 120 17.11 35.30 10.19
N ASN A 121 17.95 36.31 10.38
CA ASN A 121 18.27 36.82 11.70
C ASN A 121 17.19 37.84 12.11
N PRO A 122 16.41 37.59 13.18
CA PRO A 122 15.35 38.49 13.62
C PRO A 122 15.84 39.91 13.93
N ASN A 123 17.10 40.05 14.39
CA ASN A 123 17.68 41.34 14.72
C ASN A 123 17.88 42.25 13.50
N ASN A 124 17.88 41.69 12.29
CA ASN A 124 17.99 42.45 11.04
C ASN A 124 16.62 42.90 10.52
N LEU A 125 15.53 42.52 11.20
CA LEU A 125 14.17 42.86 10.80
C LEU A 125 13.51 43.80 11.79
N LEU A 126 12.59 44.60 11.27
CA LEU A 126 11.67 45.39 12.05
C LEU A 126 10.74 44.44 12.81
N ALA A 127 10.74 44.53 14.14
CA ALA A 127 9.81 43.74 14.94
C ALA A 127 8.35 44.05 14.54
N PRO A 128 7.43 43.07 14.55
CA PRO A 128 6.04 43.27 14.09
C PRO A 128 5.29 44.41 14.78
N ASP A 129 5.66 44.70 16.02
CA ASP A 129 5.12 45.70 16.94
C ASP A 129 5.98 46.97 17.03
N ALA A 130 7.15 47.01 16.39
CA ALA A 130 8.03 48.19 16.44
C ALA A 130 7.48 49.41 15.67
N SER A 131 6.44 49.25 14.85
CA SER A 131 5.82 50.36 14.13
C SER A 131 4.32 50.18 13.95
N GLU A 132 3.55 51.21 14.28
CA GLU A 132 2.10 51.25 14.03
C GLU A 132 1.76 51.29 12.55
N TYR A 133 2.63 51.86 11.71
CA TYR A 133 2.32 52.18 10.31
C TYR A 133 3.19 51.43 9.29
N LEU A 134 4.35 50.91 9.69
CA LEU A 134 5.28 50.22 8.81
C LEU A 134 5.30 48.71 9.07
N GLN A 135 5.56 47.93 8.05
CA GLN A 135 5.90 46.51 8.17
C GLN A 135 6.92 46.11 7.12
N GLN A 136 7.66 45.04 7.40
CA GLN A 136 8.60 44.47 6.46
C GLN A 136 8.01 43.23 5.78
N HIS A 137 8.25 43.14 4.47
CA HIS A 137 7.93 41.97 3.66
C HIS A 137 9.21 41.27 3.24
N LEU A 138 9.19 39.95 3.30
CA LEU A 138 10.27 39.11 2.78
C LEU A 138 9.92 38.67 1.37
N ILE A 139 10.86 38.82 0.44
CA ILE A 139 10.66 38.49 -0.97
C ILE A 139 11.82 37.64 -1.45
N ALA A 140 11.53 36.43 -1.94
CA ALA A 140 12.49 35.64 -2.69
C ALA A 140 12.42 36.04 -4.18
N VAL A 141 13.52 36.60 -4.68
CA VAL A 141 13.67 37.12 -6.04
C VAL A 141 14.60 36.20 -6.83
N PRO A 142 14.22 35.70 -8.02
CA PRO A 142 15.12 34.93 -8.88
C PRO A 142 16.41 35.72 -9.18
N LYS A 143 17.58 35.06 -9.12
CA LYS A 143 18.87 35.72 -9.33
C LYS A 143 18.96 36.54 -10.63
N ASN A 144 18.38 36.01 -11.71
CA ASN A 144 18.34 36.68 -13.01
C ASN A 144 17.49 37.96 -13.02
N GLN A 145 16.65 38.18 -12.00
CA GLN A 145 15.77 39.34 -11.86
C GLN A 145 16.19 40.29 -10.73
N VAL A 146 17.26 39.99 -9.98
CA VAL A 146 17.71 40.84 -8.85
C VAL A 146 17.99 42.28 -9.29
N LYS A 147 18.58 42.47 -10.48
CA LYS A 147 18.85 43.81 -11.03
C LYS A 147 17.55 44.58 -11.33
N ASP A 148 16.57 43.92 -11.94
CA ASP A 148 15.25 44.51 -12.23
C ASP A 148 14.50 44.84 -10.93
N TYR A 149 14.55 43.93 -9.95
CA TYR A 149 13.98 44.13 -8.62
C TYR A 149 14.55 45.39 -7.95
N LEU A 150 15.88 45.51 -7.82
CA LEU A 150 16.51 46.66 -7.16
C LEU A 150 16.22 48.00 -7.86
N GLN A 151 15.98 47.99 -9.18
CA GLN A 151 15.66 49.19 -9.95
C GLN A 151 14.19 49.60 -9.89
N SER A 152 13.27 48.67 -9.59
CA SER A 152 11.83 48.89 -9.77
C SER A 152 10.99 48.72 -8.50
N TYR A 153 11.52 48.10 -7.44
CA TYR A 153 10.73 47.76 -6.24
C TYR A 153 10.12 49.00 -5.56
N GLU A 154 10.82 50.13 -5.57
CA GLU A 154 10.40 51.39 -4.93
C GLU A 154 9.15 51.99 -5.60
N SER A 155 8.94 51.69 -6.89
CA SER A 155 7.84 52.22 -7.69
C SER A 155 6.69 51.24 -7.91
N LEU A 156 6.73 50.05 -7.27
CA LEU A 156 5.69 49.03 -7.47
C LEU A 156 4.32 49.49 -6.95
N CYS A 157 4.31 50.16 -5.81
CA CYS A 157 3.09 50.71 -5.21
C CYS A 157 3.41 52.00 -4.44
N PRO A 158 2.39 52.81 -4.11
CA PRO A 158 2.58 53.95 -3.23
C PRO A 158 3.11 53.51 -1.86
N MET A 159 3.85 54.39 -1.19
CA MET A 159 4.27 54.21 0.20
C MET A 159 5.18 52.97 0.44
N VAL A 160 6.01 52.62 -0.54
CA VAL A 160 7.22 51.81 -0.34
C VAL A 160 8.32 52.72 0.19
N VAL A 161 9.04 52.29 1.22
CA VAL A 161 10.14 53.11 1.78
C VAL A 161 11.37 53.01 0.85
N PRO A 162 11.84 54.12 0.25
CA PRO A 162 13.01 54.08 -0.63
C PRO A 162 14.27 53.63 0.12
N ARG A 163 15.17 52.92 -0.56
CA ARG A 163 16.42 52.37 -0.04
C ARG A 163 16.26 51.44 1.17
N SER A 164 15.05 50.94 1.42
CA SER A 164 14.77 49.99 2.51
C SER A 164 15.03 48.53 2.16
N SER A 165 15.28 48.19 0.88
CA SER A 165 15.53 46.80 0.49
C SER A 165 16.90 46.33 0.99
N GLN A 166 16.91 45.25 1.76
CA GLN A 166 18.13 44.64 2.31
C GLN A 166 18.18 43.15 1.93
N GLU A 167 19.28 42.71 1.31
CA GLU A 167 19.52 41.29 1.07
C GLU A 167 19.83 40.59 2.40
N LEU A 168 19.06 39.55 2.72
CA LEU A 168 19.21 38.76 3.94
C LEU A 168 20.00 37.47 3.69
N ALA A 169 19.76 36.82 2.55
CA ALA A 169 20.35 35.54 2.19
C ALA A 169 20.29 35.33 0.67
N LYS A 170 21.14 34.42 0.18
CA LYS A 170 21.14 33.97 -1.22
C LYS A 170 21.44 32.48 -1.29
N ASP A 171 20.85 31.79 -2.25
CA ASP A 171 21.19 30.42 -2.62
C ASP A 171 21.62 30.37 -4.09
N ASP A 172 21.49 29.24 -4.79
CA ASP A 172 21.88 29.12 -6.20
C ASP A 172 20.89 29.77 -7.17
N GLU A 173 19.60 29.89 -6.81
CA GLU A 173 18.51 30.30 -7.71
C GLU A 173 17.87 31.64 -7.31
N PHE A 174 17.84 31.97 -6.02
CA PHE A 174 17.13 33.11 -5.46
C PHE A 174 18.00 33.94 -4.50
N SER A 175 17.64 35.21 -4.37
CA SER A 175 18.08 36.10 -3.29
C SER A 175 16.86 36.52 -2.47
N LEU A 176 16.97 36.45 -1.15
CA LEU A 176 15.93 36.85 -0.20
C LEU A 176 16.17 38.29 0.25
N PHE A 177 15.18 39.15 0.04
CA PHE A 177 15.21 40.55 0.46
C PHE A 177 14.16 40.84 1.54
N ALA A 178 14.48 41.73 2.47
CA ALA A 178 13.51 42.43 3.30
C ALA A 178 13.24 43.81 2.72
N VAL A 179 11.98 44.23 2.66
CA VAL A 179 11.60 45.57 2.20
C VAL A 179 10.54 46.18 3.11
N THR A 180 10.68 47.45 3.45
CA THR A 180 9.76 48.15 4.35
C THR A 180 8.68 48.87 3.55
N VAL A 181 7.42 48.60 3.88
CA VAL A 181 6.23 49.18 3.23
C VAL A 181 5.23 49.63 4.28
N PHE A 182 4.47 50.69 3.99
CA PHE A 182 3.37 51.08 4.87
C PHE A 182 2.28 50.00 4.91
N LYS A 183 1.79 49.69 6.12
CA LYS A 183 0.77 48.65 6.36
C LYS A 183 -0.45 48.81 5.45
N LYS A 184 -0.88 50.04 5.22
CA LYS A 184 -2.01 50.40 4.32
C LYS A 184 -1.85 49.89 2.88
N HIS A 185 -0.63 49.88 2.33
CA HIS A 185 -0.35 49.47 0.94
C HIS A 185 0.26 48.07 0.82
N SER A 186 0.30 47.32 1.91
CA SER A 186 0.92 46.00 1.96
C SER A 186 0.30 44.96 1.03
N ALA A 187 -1.03 44.88 1.01
CA ALA A 187 -1.72 43.89 0.19
C ALA A 187 -1.50 44.17 -1.30
N GLU A 188 -1.55 45.45 -1.67
CA GLU A 188 -1.24 45.94 -3.02
C GLU A 188 0.21 45.62 -3.40
N PHE A 189 1.17 45.89 -2.51
CA PHE A 189 2.58 45.58 -2.73
C PHE A 189 2.81 44.08 -2.97
N ILE A 190 2.27 43.21 -2.11
CA ILE A 190 2.36 41.75 -2.26
C ILE A 190 1.76 41.30 -3.60
N HIS A 191 0.65 41.90 -4.02
CA HIS A 191 0.03 41.61 -5.31
C HIS A 191 0.97 41.97 -6.47
N LYS A 192 1.58 43.16 -6.44
CA LYS A 192 2.56 43.62 -7.44
C LYS A 192 3.85 42.78 -7.48
N VAL A 193 4.32 42.33 -6.32
CA VAL A 193 5.44 41.38 -6.21
C VAL A 193 5.11 40.07 -6.94
N ARG A 194 3.89 39.53 -6.76
CA ARG A 194 3.44 38.32 -7.45
C ARG A 194 3.27 38.52 -8.96
N GLU A 195 2.75 39.66 -9.40
CA GLU A 195 2.65 40.00 -10.85
C GLU A 195 4.03 39.96 -11.54
N ARG A 196 5.09 40.38 -10.83
CA ARG A 196 6.48 40.32 -11.30
C ARG A 196 7.12 38.93 -11.22
N ARG A 197 6.38 37.91 -10.79
CA ARG A 197 6.86 36.54 -10.53
C ARG A 197 7.92 36.46 -9.43
N TRP A 198 7.95 37.43 -8.53
CA TRP A 198 8.71 37.33 -7.30
C TRP A 198 7.86 36.63 -6.25
N THR A 199 8.49 35.93 -5.31
CA THR A 199 7.78 35.09 -4.34
C THR A 199 7.76 35.77 -2.97
N PRO A 200 6.62 36.35 -2.52
CA PRO A 200 6.48 36.81 -1.15
C PRO A 200 6.61 35.63 -0.19
N ARG A 201 7.40 35.79 0.87
CA ARG A 201 7.57 34.78 1.92
C ARG A 201 6.96 35.29 3.21
N GLU A 202 5.97 34.56 3.71
CA GLU A 202 5.43 34.82 5.04
C GLU A 202 6.36 34.21 6.09
N TRP A 203 6.70 35.02 7.09
CA TRP A 203 7.49 34.56 8.23
C TRP A 203 7.09 35.35 9.46
N LYS A 204 6.91 34.64 10.58
CA LYS A 204 6.70 35.22 11.89
C LYS A 204 7.79 34.68 12.79
N PHE A 205 8.52 35.59 13.43
CA PHE A 205 9.52 35.19 14.40
C PHE A 205 8.86 34.46 15.56
N THR A 206 9.41 33.30 15.90
CA THR A 206 9.05 32.54 17.09
C THR A 206 10.35 32.23 17.83
N GLU A 207 10.41 32.61 19.10
CA GLU A 207 11.58 32.33 19.94
C GLU A 207 11.75 30.82 20.09
N GLY A 208 12.98 30.33 19.88
CA GLY A 208 13.24 28.89 19.84
C GLY A 208 12.70 28.14 18.62
N GLY A 209 12.13 28.83 17.62
CA GLY A 209 11.54 28.20 16.43
C GLY A 209 12.52 27.30 15.66
N ARG A 210 13.81 27.66 15.61
CA ARG A 210 14.86 26.85 14.96
C ARG A 210 15.10 25.53 15.70
N GLU A 211 15.20 25.57 17.02
CA GLU A 211 15.36 24.37 17.85
C GLU A 211 14.10 23.50 17.81
N ALA A 212 12.92 24.13 17.76
CA ALA A 212 11.65 23.43 17.61
C ALA A 212 11.55 22.68 16.28
N GLU A 213 11.87 23.33 15.15
CA GLU A 213 11.92 22.70 13.82
C GLU A 213 12.93 21.53 13.79
N GLU A 214 14.12 21.71 14.36
CA GLU A 214 15.13 20.64 14.40
C GLU A 214 14.68 19.46 15.28
N ARG A 215 14.05 19.75 16.42
CA ARG A 215 13.50 18.72 17.33
C ARG A 215 12.36 17.96 16.68
N GLU A 216 11.44 18.66 16.02
CA GLU A 216 10.32 18.05 15.29
C GLU A 216 10.83 17.14 14.18
N GLN A 217 11.83 17.59 13.42
CA GLN A 217 12.43 16.75 12.39
C GLN A 217 13.10 15.50 12.96
N LYS A 218 13.94 15.63 13.99
CA LYS A 218 14.57 14.47 14.64
C LYS A 218 13.51 13.50 15.19
N LYS A 219 12.41 14.04 15.71
CA LYS A 219 11.27 13.23 16.13
C LYS A 219 10.66 12.47 14.95
N LEU A 220 10.38 13.15 13.83
CA LEU A 220 9.85 12.52 12.61
C LEU A 220 10.79 11.46 12.03
N GLU A 221 12.11 11.69 12.05
CA GLU A 221 13.11 10.70 11.61
C GLU A 221 13.10 9.44 12.49
N ASN A 222 13.05 9.62 13.82
CA ASN A 222 12.97 8.50 14.75
C ASN A 222 11.63 7.76 14.64
N ASP A 223 10.52 8.49 14.50
CA ASP A 223 9.19 7.91 14.33
C ASP A 223 9.08 7.14 13.00
N GLU A 224 9.62 7.67 11.91
CA GLU A 224 9.65 6.98 10.62
C GLU A 224 10.39 5.64 10.73
N ARG A 225 11.60 5.64 11.30
CA ARG A 225 12.40 4.43 11.48
C ARG A 225 11.71 3.41 12.38
N ARG A 226 11.08 3.86 13.46
CA ARG A 226 10.33 3.00 14.38
C ARG A 226 9.12 2.37 13.68
N VAL A 227 8.30 3.20 13.03
CA VAL A 227 7.08 2.75 12.34
C VAL A 227 7.43 1.86 11.15
N TRP A 228 8.53 2.10 10.44
CA TRP A 228 9.06 1.24 9.39
C TRP A 228 9.32 -0.19 9.91
N GLY A 229 10.03 -0.33 11.03
CA GLY A 229 10.32 -1.64 11.62
C GLY A 229 9.05 -2.36 12.11
N GLU A 230 8.12 -1.61 12.71
CA GLU A 230 6.82 -2.16 13.12
C GLU A 230 5.97 -2.60 11.92
N ALA A 231 5.97 -1.83 10.83
CA ALA A 231 5.25 -2.15 9.58
C ALA A 231 5.84 -3.37 8.88
N LEU A 232 7.17 -3.48 8.82
CA LEU A 232 7.85 -4.65 8.25
C LEU A 232 7.51 -5.92 9.02
N ARG A 233 7.60 -5.87 10.36
CA ARG A 233 7.24 -7.00 11.22
C ARG A 233 5.78 -7.41 11.03
N LEU A 234 4.87 -6.45 11.02
CA LEU A 234 3.44 -6.72 10.84
C LEU A 234 3.12 -7.26 9.43
N GLY A 235 3.81 -6.76 8.41
CA GLY A 235 3.69 -7.27 7.04
C GLY A 235 4.13 -8.73 6.94
N ARG A 236 5.26 -9.10 7.55
CA ARG A 236 5.74 -10.50 7.61
C ARG A 236 4.76 -11.42 8.33
N THR A 237 4.31 -11.05 9.53
CA THR A 237 3.34 -11.87 10.27
C THR A 237 2.00 -11.95 9.56
N GLY A 238 1.53 -10.83 9.00
CA GLY A 238 0.29 -10.77 8.24
C GLY A 238 0.34 -11.63 6.98
N TYR A 239 1.47 -11.66 6.27
CA TYR A 239 1.67 -12.55 5.12
C TYR A 239 1.60 -14.02 5.55
N SER A 240 2.35 -14.39 6.59
CA SER A 240 2.34 -15.74 7.16
C SER A 240 0.93 -16.19 7.53
N ASP A 241 0.21 -15.36 8.29
CA ASP A 241 -1.15 -15.68 8.76
C ASP A 241 -2.17 -15.74 7.62
N ALA A 242 -2.07 -14.85 6.63
CA ALA A 242 -2.95 -14.84 5.46
C ALA A 242 -2.74 -16.09 4.60
N VAL A 243 -1.49 -16.49 4.35
CA VAL A 243 -1.19 -17.74 3.62
C VAL A 243 -1.69 -18.95 4.40
N MET A 244 -1.46 -19.02 5.71
CA MET A 244 -1.98 -20.11 6.54
C MET A 244 -3.51 -20.22 6.43
N ALA A 245 -4.23 -19.11 6.61
CA ALA A 245 -5.68 -19.08 6.49
C ALA A 245 -6.15 -19.48 5.08
N TRP A 246 -5.46 -19.03 4.03
CA TRP A 246 -5.78 -19.42 2.65
C TRP A 246 -5.69 -20.93 2.43
N ILE A 247 -4.64 -21.58 2.94
CA ILE A 247 -4.49 -23.05 2.82
C ILE A 247 -5.59 -23.78 3.59
N HIS A 248 -6.03 -23.26 4.74
CA HIS A 248 -7.19 -23.84 5.46
C HIS A 248 -8.48 -23.70 4.65
N VAL A 249 -8.71 -22.57 3.98
CA VAL A 249 -9.86 -22.38 3.08
C VAL A 249 -9.80 -23.36 1.91
N LEU A 250 -8.63 -23.54 1.29
CA LEU A 250 -8.45 -24.52 0.21
C LEU A 250 -8.71 -25.96 0.69
N ALA A 251 -8.24 -26.33 1.87
CA ALA A 251 -8.53 -27.64 2.47
C ALA A 251 -10.04 -27.85 2.69
N LEU A 252 -10.76 -26.82 3.16
CA LEU A 252 -12.22 -26.88 3.29
C LEU A 252 -12.93 -26.96 1.94
N ARG A 253 -12.46 -26.23 0.91
CA ARG A 253 -13.01 -26.32 -0.45
C ARG A 253 -12.88 -27.74 -1.00
N VAL A 254 -11.68 -28.30 -0.92
CA VAL A 254 -11.42 -29.70 -1.31
C VAL A 254 -12.37 -30.63 -0.57
N PHE A 255 -12.50 -30.49 0.75
CA PHE A 255 -13.38 -31.34 1.55
C PHE A 255 -14.85 -31.23 1.13
N VAL A 256 -15.41 -30.02 1.06
CA VAL A 256 -16.82 -29.78 0.70
C VAL A 256 -17.12 -30.30 -0.70
N GLU A 257 -16.25 -30.01 -1.67
CA GLU A 257 -16.42 -30.46 -3.06
C GLU A 257 -16.33 -31.98 -3.17
N THR A 258 -15.41 -32.61 -2.44
CA THR A 258 -15.25 -34.07 -2.42
C THR A 258 -16.50 -34.75 -1.87
N VAL A 259 -17.10 -34.21 -0.81
CA VAL A 259 -18.36 -34.73 -0.25
C VAL A 259 -19.53 -34.50 -1.21
N LEU A 260 -19.61 -33.35 -1.88
CA LEU A 260 -20.66 -33.07 -2.86
C LEU A 260 -20.57 -34.00 -4.07
N ARG A 261 -19.37 -34.31 -4.54
CA ARG A 261 -19.16 -35.15 -5.75
C ARG A 261 -19.25 -36.65 -5.48
N TYR A 262 -18.67 -37.12 -4.37
CA TYR A 262 -18.50 -38.55 -4.12
C TYR A 262 -19.36 -39.09 -2.97
N GLY A 263 -20.01 -38.21 -2.20
CA GLY A 263 -20.92 -38.62 -1.13
C GLY A 263 -20.23 -39.21 0.10
N LEU A 264 -20.89 -40.16 0.74
CA LEU A 264 -20.38 -40.87 1.92
C LEU A 264 -20.12 -42.34 1.57
N PRO A 265 -19.18 -43.03 2.24
CA PRO A 265 -18.38 -42.60 3.40
C PRO A 265 -17.18 -41.70 3.05
N LEU A 266 -16.66 -40.97 4.05
CA LEU A 266 -15.53 -40.01 3.91
C LEU A 266 -14.15 -40.69 3.73
N SER A 267 -14.05 -41.67 2.83
CA SER A 267 -12.81 -42.40 2.55
C SER A 267 -12.14 -41.83 1.31
N PHE A 268 -11.53 -40.65 1.47
CA PHE A 268 -10.90 -39.92 0.36
C PHE A 268 -9.39 -39.78 0.54
N VAL A 269 -8.67 -39.70 -0.58
CA VAL A 269 -7.24 -39.37 -0.62
C VAL A 269 -7.09 -37.99 -1.24
N CYS A 270 -6.50 -37.07 -0.49
CA CYS A 270 -6.12 -35.75 -0.97
C CYS A 270 -4.59 -35.67 -1.10
N GLY A 271 -4.10 -35.11 -2.20
CA GLY A 271 -2.68 -34.90 -2.44
C GLY A 271 -2.40 -33.50 -2.93
N LEU A 272 -1.21 -32.99 -2.61
CA LEU A 272 -0.68 -31.74 -3.14
C LEU A 272 0.42 -32.06 -4.15
N VAL A 273 0.30 -31.52 -5.37
CA VAL A 273 1.31 -31.69 -6.43
C VAL A 273 2.01 -30.37 -6.67
N LYS A 274 3.28 -30.29 -6.29
CA LYS A 274 4.13 -29.15 -6.66
C LYS A 274 4.61 -29.31 -8.10
N THR A 275 4.39 -28.29 -8.92
CA THR A 275 4.80 -28.24 -10.33
C THR A 275 5.28 -26.84 -10.68
N ASP A 276 6.01 -26.71 -11.78
CA ASP A 276 6.35 -25.42 -12.37
C ASP A 276 5.37 -25.04 -13.50
N LYS A 277 5.40 -23.75 -13.91
CA LYS A 277 4.54 -23.21 -14.97
C LYS A 277 4.76 -23.89 -16.32
N LYS A 278 5.91 -24.53 -16.53
CA LYS A 278 6.27 -25.17 -17.81
C LYS A 278 5.65 -26.55 -17.96
N VAL A 279 5.49 -27.30 -16.86
CA VAL A 279 4.99 -28.68 -16.91
C VAL A 279 3.59 -28.86 -16.33
N VAL A 280 2.97 -27.81 -15.77
CA VAL A 280 1.62 -27.87 -15.18
C VAL A 280 0.57 -28.47 -16.13
N GLU A 281 0.59 -28.10 -17.41
CA GLU A 281 -0.36 -28.65 -18.40
C GLU A 281 -0.14 -30.14 -18.65
N LYS A 282 1.13 -30.58 -18.67
CA LYS A 282 1.50 -31.99 -18.83
C LYS A 282 1.08 -32.80 -17.60
N VAL A 283 1.28 -32.26 -16.40
CA VAL A 283 0.83 -32.88 -15.14
C VAL A 283 -0.69 -33.02 -15.15
N LYS A 284 -1.43 -31.96 -15.47
CA LYS A 284 -2.89 -31.99 -15.57
C LYS A 284 -3.38 -33.04 -16.58
N LYS A 285 -2.80 -33.08 -17.78
CA LYS A 285 -3.14 -34.09 -18.80
C LYS A 285 -2.92 -35.53 -18.32
N ASN A 286 -1.86 -35.79 -17.58
CA ASN A 286 -1.58 -37.12 -17.02
C ASN A 286 -2.58 -37.49 -15.91
N LEU A 287 -2.94 -36.54 -15.05
CA LEU A 287 -3.97 -36.72 -14.02
C LEU A 287 -5.34 -36.99 -14.65
N ASP A 288 -5.72 -36.24 -15.69
CA ASP A 288 -6.96 -36.46 -16.44
C ASP A 288 -6.98 -37.85 -17.08
N GLY A 289 -5.85 -38.30 -17.63
CA GLY A 289 -5.71 -39.65 -18.17
C GLY A 289 -5.94 -40.75 -17.12
N ALA A 290 -5.44 -40.57 -15.90
CA ALA A 290 -5.56 -41.55 -14.82
C ALA A 290 -6.94 -41.52 -14.14
N TYR A 291 -7.53 -40.34 -13.97
CA TYR A 291 -8.68 -40.12 -13.09
C TYR A 291 -9.97 -39.69 -13.81
N SER A 292 -9.98 -39.59 -15.14
CA SER A 292 -11.19 -39.27 -15.94
C SER A 292 -12.39 -40.16 -15.65
N HIS A 293 -12.16 -41.42 -15.26
CA HIS A 293 -13.22 -42.37 -14.91
C HIS A 293 -14.08 -41.92 -13.70
N LEU A 294 -13.56 -41.02 -12.84
CA LEU A 294 -14.27 -40.50 -11.66
C LEU A 294 -15.36 -39.47 -12.00
N GLY A 295 -15.39 -38.95 -13.23
CA GLY A 295 -16.37 -37.93 -13.66
C GLY A 295 -17.81 -38.43 -13.78
N GLY A 296 -18.06 -39.74 -13.62
CA GLY A 296 -19.42 -40.29 -13.58
C GLY A 296 -20.23 -40.04 -14.86
N ASN A 297 -21.53 -39.75 -14.69
CA ASN A 297 -22.49 -39.37 -15.75
C ASN A 297 -22.48 -37.87 -16.06
N ALA A 298 -21.72 -37.05 -15.30
CA ALA A 298 -21.61 -35.62 -15.52
C ALA A 298 -20.73 -35.26 -16.73
N PHE A 299 -20.14 -36.26 -17.38
CA PHE A 299 -19.40 -36.13 -18.62
C PHE A 299 -19.89 -37.17 -19.63
N GLY A 300 -20.09 -36.75 -20.88
CA GLY A 300 -20.34 -37.65 -22.01
C GLY A 300 -19.18 -38.64 -22.18
N ARG A 301 -19.46 -39.85 -22.65
CA ARG A 301 -18.43 -40.89 -22.89
C ARG A 301 -18.42 -41.30 -24.36
N ASP A 302 -17.22 -41.42 -24.93
CA ASP A 302 -17.06 -41.98 -26.27
C ASP A 302 -17.33 -43.50 -26.29
N LYS A 303 -17.36 -44.08 -27.49
CA LYS A 303 -17.55 -45.53 -27.70
C LYS A 303 -16.44 -46.41 -27.07
N LYS A 304 -15.38 -45.81 -26.51
CA LYS A 304 -14.28 -46.47 -25.80
C LYS A 304 -14.28 -46.16 -24.30
N GLY A 305 -15.35 -45.52 -23.78
CA GLY A 305 -15.52 -45.21 -22.36
C GLY A 305 -14.70 -44.03 -21.85
N ARG A 306 -14.08 -43.24 -22.74
CA ARG A 306 -13.34 -42.03 -22.36
C ARG A 306 -14.28 -40.84 -22.27
N VAL A 307 -14.06 -39.99 -21.27
CA VAL A 307 -14.79 -38.73 -21.12
C VAL A 307 -14.56 -37.84 -22.35
N THR A 308 -15.63 -37.50 -23.07
CA THR A 308 -15.64 -36.53 -24.17
C THR A 308 -15.88 -35.14 -23.59
N LYS A 309 -15.00 -34.18 -23.91
CA LYS A 309 -15.06 -32.80 -23.41
C LYS A 309 -16.18 -31.97 -24.06
N ASP A 310 -16.88 -32.52 -25.06
CA ASP A 310 -17.94 -31.83 -25.80
C ASP A 310 -19.30 -32.39 -25.41
N ASP A 311 -20.07 -31.62 -24.65
CA ASP A 311 -21.49 -31.44 -24.95
C ASP A 311 -21.96 -30.07 -24.45
N ALA A 312 -22.46 -29.25 -25.37
CA ALA A 312 -23.11 -27.98 -25.07
C ALA A 312 -24.33 -28.13 -24.13
N GLN A 313 -24.83 -29.36 -23.93
CA GLN A 313 -25.83 -29.71 -22.92
C GLN A 313 -25.26 -29.69 -21.50
N THR A 314 -24.02 -30.15 -21.29
CA THR A 314 -23.37 -30.13 -19.96
C THR A 314 -23.15 -28.69 -19.49
N ALA A 315 -22.77 -27.79 -20.40
CA ALA A 315 -22.65 -26.35 -20.12
C ALA A 315 -23.98 -25.72 -19.69
N ASN A 316 -25.10 -26.10 -20.33
CA ASN A 316 -26.44 -25.58 -20.00
C ASN A 316 -27.01 -26.17 -18.69
N GLU A 317 -26.76 -27.45 -18.38
CA GLU A 317 -27.15 -28.06 -17.10
C GLU A 317 -26.29 -27.58 -15.91
N LEU A 318 -25.01 -27.30 -16.16
CA LEU A 318 -24.09 -26.69 -15.18
C LEU A 318 -24.45 -25.23 -14.87
N GLN A 319 -24.97 -24.50 -15.85
CA GLN A 319 -25.52 -23.15 -15.67
C GLN A 319 -26.81 -23.16 -14.84
N ALA A 320 -27.61 -24.22 -14.92
CA ALA A 320 -28.83 -24.39 -14.14
C ALA A 320 -28.58 -24.83 -12.67
N THR A 321 -27.42 -25.39 -12.37
CA THR A 321 -27.03 -25.88 -11.02
C THR A 321 -26.12 -24.92 -10.25
N GLY A 322 -25.99 -23.67 -10.71
CA GLY A 322 -25.31 -22.59 -9.97
C GLY A 322 -23.78 -22.55 -10.08
N HIS A 323 -23.16 -23.42 -10.86
CA HIS A 323 -21.70 -23.48 -11.04
C HIS A 323 -21.21 -22.45 -12.08
N ALA A 324 -21.67 -21.21 -11.97
CA ALA A 324 -21.25 -20.09 -12.82
C ALA A 324 -19.92 -19.52 -12.32
N GLY A 325 -18.83 -20.23 -12.60
CA GLY A 325 -17.51 -19.76 -12.20
C GLY A 325 -16.36 -20.47 -12.90
N GLY A 326 -16.24 -20.29 -14.23
CA GLY A 326 -15.00 -20.24 -15.03
C GLY A 326 -13.91 -21.33 -14.92
N GLU A 327 -13.97 -22.26 -13.98
CA GLU A 327 -13.02 -23.36 -13.86
C GLU A 327 -13.57 -24.56 -14.62
N ASP A 328 -12.83 -24.99 -15.65
CA ASP A 328 -13.04 -26.23 -16.39
C ASP A 328 -13.45 -27.35 -15.42
N TYR A 329 -14.69 -27.83 -15.53
CA TYR A 329 -15.18 -28.96 -14.75
C TYR A 329 -14.25 -30.15 -14.99
N ASN A 330 -13.52 -30.58 -13.96
CA ASN A 330 -12.60 -31.72 -14.02
C ASN A 330 -13.28 -32.98 -13.45
N ALA A 331 -12.92 -34.16 -13.96
CA ALA A 331 -13.47 -35.45 -13.51
C ALA A 331 -13.18 -35.78 -12.04
N TYR A 332 -12.23 -35.07 -11.43
CA TYR A 332 -11.88 -35.15 -10.02
C TYR A 332 -11.81 -33.77 -9.39
N VAL A 333 -11.87 -33.72 -8.05
CA VAL A 333 -11.71 -32.46 -7.31
C VAL A 333 -10.30 -31.94 -7.54
N TYR A 334 -10.21 -30.78 -8.18
CA TYR A 334 -8.94 -30.16 -8.59
C TYR A 334 -9.02 -28.66 -8.36
N TYR A 335 -8.03 -28.13 -7.67
CA TYR A 335 -7.80 -26.70 -7.52
C TYR A 335 -6.35 -26.39 -7.83
N GLN A 336 -6.15 -25.34 -8.62
CA GLN A 336 -4.83 -24.82 -8.95
C GLN A 336 -4.65 -23.46 -8.29
N PHE A 337 -3.52 -23.27 -7.61
CA PHE A 337 -3.21 -22.00 -6.96
C PHE A 337 -1.71 -21.70 -7.07
N GLU A 338 -1.37 -20.42 -6.95
CA GLU A 338 0.00 -19.90 -6.94
C GLU A 338 0.12 -18.93 -5.76
N ILE A 339 1.15 -19.09 -4.92
CA ILE A 339 1.40 -18.19 -3.78
C ILE A 339 2.51 -17.23 -4.17
N ALA A 340 2.22 -15.93 -4.06
CA ALA A 340 3.08 -14.83 -4.50
C ALA A 340 4.17 -14.45 -3.50
#